data_AF-A0A954ZX05-F1
#
_entry.id   AF-A0A954ZX05-F1
#
_cell.length_a   1.000
_cell.length_b   1.000
_cell.length_c   1.000
_cell.angle_alpha   90.00
_cell.angle_beta   90.00
_cell.angle_gamma   90.00
#
_symmetry.space_group_name_H-M   'P 1'
#
loop_
_entity.id
_entity.type
_entity.pdbx_description
1 polymer ?
#
loop_
_entity_poly.entity_id
_entity_poly.type
_entity_poly.pdbx_seq_one_letter_code
_entity_poly.pdbx_strand_id
1 'polypeptide(L)'
;MTRVNIATGIISFFVCAQAIAQVHVTDIIIRNTGGVIETGLVDTGGMILYGERVFLGVFGELPNWTNDPGFDSESAALPSGTTLYLDIVDAAREWDGSEFVTIPEERIQVTKSGNSVLSPTTSQTVSGPVLGSANAAGVFHHHASYELLTPADTGIYLLSLQLRDQAGVLSTSDTFWIVFNQNEDPMVQQDAALWVQMNLASTCYGDCDGNGTLNVFDYICFGNIYASGDPGADCDGNGTLNVFDYICFGNAYATGCP
;
A
#
# COMPACT_ATOMS: atom_id res chain seq x y z
N MET A 1 67.00 11.30 -38.70
CA MET A 1 66.37 11.62 -37.39
C MET A 1 64.92 11.16 -37.46
N THR A 2 64.68 9.94 -37.01
CA THR A 2 63.39 9.23 -37.13
C THR A 2 62.56 9.58 -35.89
N ARG A 3 61.38 10.17 -36.08
CA ARG A 3 60.47 10.54 -34.98
C ARG A 3 59.70 9.30 -34.51
N VAL A 4 59.80 8.98 -33.22
CA VAL A 4 59.00 7.96 -32.53
C VAL A 4 57.72 8.64 -32.04
N ASN A 5 56.55 8.17 -32.48
CA ASN A 5 55.25 8.58 -31.95
C ASN A 5 54.92 7.70 -30.74
N ILE A 6 54.79 8.29 -29.56
CA ILE A 6 54.30 7.63 -28.36
C ILE A 6 52.78 7.85 -28.32
N ALA A 7 52.01 6.78 -28.57
CA ALA A 7 50.56 6.79 -28.41
C ALA A 7 50.22 6.71 -26.92
N THR A 8 49.66 7.78 -26.36
CA THR A 8 49.16 7.84 -24.99
C THR A 8 47.76 7.22 -24.97
N GLY A 9 47.63 5.97 -24.51
CA GLY A 9 46.35 5.31 -24.32
C GLY A 9 45.65 5.83 -23.06
N ILE A 10 44.54 6.55 -23.23
CA ILE A 10 43.64 6.92 -22.13
C ILE A 10 42.79 5.68 -21.82
N ILE A 11 43.06 5.02 -20.69
CA ILE A 11 42.19 3.98 -20.13
C ILE A 11 41.00 4.72 -19.51
N SER A 12 39.89 4.75 -20.24
CA SER A 12 38.62 5.28 -19.76
C SER A 12 38.01 4.25 -18.80
N PHE A 13 38.06 4.52 -17.49
CA PHE A 13 37.29 3.78 -16.50
C PHE A 13 35.81 4.12 -16.71
N PHE A 14 35.07 3.21 -17.34
CA PHE A 14 33.61 3.24 -17.30
C PHE A 14 33.17 2.95 -15.88
N VAL A 15 32.87 3.99 -15.11
CA VAL A 15 32.08 3.85 -13.88
C VAL A 15 30.68 3.51 -14.36
N CYS A 16 30.30 2.24 -14.27
CA CYS A 16 28.91 1.83 -14.48
C CYS A 16 28.10 2.51 -13.37
N ALA A 17 27.41 3.61 -13.70
CA ALA A 17 26.38 4.15 -12.83
C ALA A 17 25.37 3.03 -12.66
N GLN A 18 25.31 2.44 -11.47
CA GLN A 18 24.24 1.51 -11.16
C GLN A 18 22.94 2.29 -11.30
N ALA A 19 22.13 1.94 -12.31
CA ALA A 19 20.76 2.39 -12.36
C ALA A 19 20.12 1.84 -11.09
N ILE A 20 19.89 2.71 -10.10
CA ILE A 20 19.00 2.39 -8.99
C ILE A 20 17.65 2.15 -9.66
N ALA A 21 17.13 0.93 -9.55
CA ALA A 21 15.80 0.61 -10.07
C ALA A 21 14.81 1.55 -9.37
N GLN A 22 14.20 2.44 -10.15
CA GLN A 22 13.20 3.36 -9.64
C GLN A 22 11.85 2.63 -9.69
N VAL A 23 11.22 2.48 -8.54
CA VAL A 23 9.85 1.95 -8.44
C VAL A 23 8.84 2.87 -9.15
N HIS A 24 7.75 2.31 -9.65
CA HIS A 24 6.68 3.09 -10.26
C HIS A 24 5.91 3.87 -9.19
N VAL A 25 5.82 5.18 -9.36
CA VAL A 25 5.25 6.09 -8.34
C VAL A 25 3.74 5.88 -8.09
N THR A 26 3.06 5.21 -9.01
CA THR A 26 1.63 4.88 -8.94
C THR A 26 1.36 3.49 -8.40
N ASP A 27 2.39 2.66 -8.22
CA ASP A 27 2.23 1.29 -7.74
C ASP A 27 2.24 1.24 -6.21
N ILE A 28 1.56 0.24 -5.66
CA ILE A 28 1.67 -0.12 -4.25
C ILE A 28 3.05 -0.71 -4.03
N ILE A 29 3.86 -0.05 -3.22
CA ILE A 29 5.20 -0.53 -2.88
C ILE A 29 5.07 -1.58 -1.77
N ILE A 30 5.76 -2.71 -1.92
CA ILE A 30 5.74 -3.78 -0.92
C ILE A 30 7.13 -4.14 -0.42
N ARG A 31 7.23 -4.50 0.85
CA ARG A 31 8.45 -5.07 1.43
C ARG A 31 8.14 -6.13 2.49
N ASN A 32 9.14 -6.95 2.79
CA ASN A 32 9.15 -7.80 3.97
C ASN A 32 9.73 -7.02 5.16
N THR A 33 8.91 -6.80 6.19
CA THR A 33 9.32 -6.22 7.46
C THR A 33 9.07 -7.24 8.56
N GLY A 34 10.14 -7.81 9.12
CA GLY A 34 10.03 -8.75 10.25
C GLY A 34 9.28 -10.05 9.95
N GLY A 35 9.15 -10.46 8.68
CA GLY A 35 8.40 -11.64 8.25
C GLY A 35 6.94 -11.36 7.85
N VAL A 36 6.51 -10.08 7.88
CA VAL A 36 5.19 -9.63 7.43
C VAL A 36 5.34 -8.80 6.16
N ILE A 37 4.38 -8.92 5.25
CA ILE A 37 4.34 -8.07 4.06
C ILE A 37 3.74 -6.72 4.45
N GLU A 38 4.49 -5.65 4.26
CA GLU A 38 4.10 -4.27 4.53
C GLU A 38 3.93 -3.51 3.20
N THR A 39 2.88 -2.70 3.12
CA THR A 39 2.56 -1.86 1.96
C THR A 39 3.07 -0.42 2.14
N GLY A 40 3.21 0.30 1.05
CA GLY A 40 3.71 1.67 0.99
C GLY A 40 3.38 2.35 -0.33
N LEU A 41 3.69 3.64 -0.43
CA LEU A 41 3.57 4.46 -1.64
C LEU A 41 4.82 5.29 -1.88
N VAL A 42 4.92 5.89 -3.06
CA VAL A 42 5.93 6.93 -3.32
C VAL A 42 5.29 8.30 -3.16
N ASP A 43 5.86 9.14 -2.29
CA ASP A 43 5.36 10.49 -2.06
C ASP A 43 5.71 11.44 -3.21
N THR A 44 5.21 12.67 -3.14
CA THR A 44 5.48 13.71 -4.15
C THR A 44 6.96 14.10 -4.27
N GLY A 45 7.78 13.79 -3.26
CA GLY A 45 9.22 13.99 -3.24
C GLY A 45 10.01 12.81 -3.84
N GLY A 46 9.34 11.71 -4.20
CA GLY A 46 9.98 10.49 -4.69
C GLY A 46 10.49 9.56 -3.58
N MET A 47 10.11 9.80 -2.32
CA MET A 47 10.46 8.96 -1.19
C MET A 47 9.41 7.87 -0.99
N ILE A 48 9.85 6.66 -0.67
CA ILE A 48 8.92 5.58 -0.32
C ILE A 48 8.49 5.74 1.13
N LEU A 49 7.18 5.83 1.35
CA LEU A 49 6.52 5.84 2.66
C LEU A 49 5.87 4.47 2.87
N TYR A 50 6.35 3.72 3.86
CA TYR A 50 5.79 2.42 4.25
C TYR A 50 4.81 2.58 5.42
N GLY A 51 3.92 1.61 5.59
CA GLY A 51 2.81 1.66 6.56
C GLY A 51 1.52 2.23 5.96
N GLU A 52 1.56 2.65 4.69
CA GLU A 52 0.40 3.13 3.96
C GLU A 52 -0.49 1.97 3.54
N ARG A 53 -1.79 2.08 3.80
CA ARG A 53 -2.77 1.01 3.54
C ARG A 53 -3.97 1.48 2.71
N VAL A 54 -4.01 2.74 2.28
CA VAL A 54 -5.09 3.28 1.44
C VAL A 54 -4.52 3.79 0.14
N PHE A 55 -5.00 3.24 -0.97
CA PHE A 55 -4.52 3.53 -2.31
C PHE A 55 -5.68 3.96 -3.19
N LEU A 56 -5.38 4.71 -4.25
CA LEU A 56 -6.38 5.21 -5.20
C LEU A 56 -6.27 4.43 -6.51
N GLY A 57 -7.43 4.10 -7.09
CA GLY A 57 -7.55 3.56 -8.44
C GLY A 57 -8.59 4.34 -9.22
N VAL A 58 -8.50 4.37 -10.54
CA VAL A 58 -9.49 5.05 -11.39
C VAL A 58 -9.84 4.13 -12.55
N PHE A 59 -11.11 3.72 -12.62
CA PHE A 59 -11.60 3.00 -13.79
C PHE A 59 -11.67 3.93 -15.00
N GLY A 60 -11.45 3.40 -16.20
CA GLY A 60 -11.64 4.15 -17.45
C GLY A 60 -10.45 4.19 -18.40
N GLU A 61 -9.33 3.53 -18.07
CA GLU A 61 -8.27 3.25 -19.06
C GLU A 61 -8.82 2.44 -20.25
N LEU A 62 -9.69 1.49 -19.90
CA LEU A 62 -10.72 0.93 -20.76
C LEU A 62 -12.06 1.06 -20.04
N PRO A 63 -13.22 0.92 -20.72
CA PRO A 63 -14.51 1.08 -20.07
C PRO A 63 -14.63 0.24 -18.81
N ASN A 64 -14.84 0.91 -17.67
CA ASN A 64 -15.00 0.32 -16.33
C ASN A 64 -13.80 -0.54 -15.87
N TRP A 65 -12.62 -0.32 -16.44
CA TRP A 65 -11.46 -1.17 -16.26
C TRP A 65 -10.19 -0.34 -16.01
N THR A 66 -9.28 -0.89 -15.21
CA THR A 66 -7.92 -0.36 -14.99
C THR A 66 -6.97 -1.50 -14.61
N ASN A 67 -5.67 -1.34 -14.80
CA ASN A 67 -4.63 -2.19 -14.20
C ASN A 67 -3.80 -1.46 -13.14
N ASP A 68 -4.31 -0.34 -12.64
CA ASP A 68 -3.66 0.51 -11.67
C ASP A 68 -4.51 0.61 -10.37
N PRO A 69 -3.86 0.67 -9.20
CA PRO A 69 -2.42 0.57 -9.01
C PRO A 69 -1.88 -0.86 -9.24
N GLY A 70 -0.65 -0.95 -9.73
CA GLY A 70 0.14 -2.17 -9.72
C GLY A 70 0.79 -2.42 -8.37
N PHE A 71 1.75 -3.34 -8.34
CA PHE A 71 2.59 -3.61 -7.18
C PHE A 71 4.04 -3.60 -7.61
N ASP A 72 4.87 -2.89 -6.87
CA ASP A 72 6.31 -2.76 -7.11
C ASP A 72 7.10 -2.97 -5.82
N SER A 73 8.41 -3.17 -5.93
CA SER A 73 9.28 -3.29 -4.76
C SER A 73 10.71 -2.86 -5.08
N GLU A 74 11.41 -2.43 -4.04
CA GLU A 74 12.87 -2.28 -4.15
C GLU A 74 13.56 -3.65 -4.33
N SER A 75 14.84 -3.61 -4.67
CA SER A 75 15.69 -4.81 -4.68
C SER A 75 15.81 -5.38 -3.27
N ALA A 76 15.83 -6.72 -3.15
CA ALA A 76 15.86 -7.47 -1.90
C ALA A 76 14.65 -7.22 -0.96
N ALA A 77 13.56 -6.63 -1.46
CA ALA A 77 12.36 -6.38 -0.66
C ALA A 77 11.68 -7.67 -0.19
N LEU A 78 11.68 -8.73 -1.01
CA LEU A 78 11.11 -10.05 -0.69
C LEU A 78 12.15 -11.17 -0.83
N PRO A 79 11.98 -12.31 -0.13
CA PRO A 79 12.74 -13.52 -0.45
C PRO A 79 12.58 -13.91 -1.92
N SER A 80 13.67 -14.36 -2.55
CA SER A 80 13.67 -14.78 -3.95
C SER A 80 12.63 -15.88 -4.19
N GLY A 81 11.76 -15.70 -5.18
CA GLY A 81 10.75 -16.68 -5.56
C GLY A 81 9.50 -16.69 -4.68
N THR A 82 9.35 -15.77 -3.72
CA THR A 82 8.09 -15.58 -2.98
C THR A 82 6.95 -15.33 -3.97
N THR A 83 5.90 -16.15 -3.90
CA THR A 83 4.71 -16.05 -4.76
C THR A 83 3.54 -15.55 -3.94
N LEU A 84 2.92 -14.45 -4.38
CA LEU A 84 1.84 -13.79 -3.64
C LEU A 84 0.49 -14.02 -4.31
N TYR A 85 -0.52 -14.30 -3.50
CA TYR A 85 -1.93 -14.19 -3.82
C TYR A 85 -2.44 -12.80 -3.44
N LEU A 86 -3.35 -12.25 -4.25
CA LEU A 86 -4.08 -11.03 -3.92
C LEU A 86 -5.49 -11.38 -3.51
N ASP A 87 -5.70 -11.67 -2.22
CA ASP A 87 -6.99 -12.10 -1.69
C ASP A 87 -7.94 -10.93 -1.50
N ILE A 88 -9.24 -11.18 -1.68
CA ILE A 88 -10.29 -10.18 -1.45
C ILE A 88 -10.94 -10.47 -0.09
N VAL A 89 -10.86 -9.52 0.84
CA VAL A 89 -11.17 -9.75 2.25
C VAL A 89 -12.65 -9.57 2.56
N ASP A 90 -13.34 -8.72 1.79
CA ASP A 90 -14.76 -8.39 1.96
C ASP A 90 -15.41 -8.14 0.58
N ALA A 91 -16.74 -8.17 0.52
CA ALA A 91 -17.51 -7.68 -0.61
C ALA A 91 -17.13 -6.21 -0.89
N ALA A 92 -17.17 -5.81 -2.16
CA ALA A 92 -16.99 -4.40 -2.51
C ALA A 92 -18.00 -3.53 -1.75
N ARG A 93 -17.61 -2.31 -1.41
CA ARG A 93 -18.50 -1.32 -0.79
C ARG A 93 -18.61 -0.08 -1.65
N GLU A 94 -19.76 0.55 -1.65
CA GLU A 94 -19.99 1.82 -2.33
C GLU A 94 -20.04 2.97 -1.30
N TRP A 95 -19.44 4.10 -1.66
CA TRP A 95 -19.47 5.33 -0.87
C TRP A 95 -20.85 5.98 -0.95
N ASP A 96 -21.49 6.21 0.19
CA ASP A 96 -22.81 6.86 0.23
C ASP A 96 -22.76 8.39 0.41
N GLY A 97 -21.55 8.97 0.41
CA GLY A 97 -21.29 10.36 0.78
C GLY A 97 -20.77 10.55 2.20
N SER A 98 -20.79 9.50 3.03
CA SER A 98 -20.37 9.56 4.44
C SER A 98 -19.66 8.31 4.96
N GLU A 99 -19.98 7.11 4.46
CA GLU A 99 -19.37 5.85 4.88
C GLU A 99 -19.45 4.75 3.79
N PHE A 100 -18.74 3.64 4.01
CA PHE A 100 -18.72 2.45 3.13
C PHE A 100 -19.56 1.29 3.70
N VAL A 101 -20.87 1.48 3.84
CA VAL A 101 -21.76 0.46 4.43
C VAL A 101 -22.47 -0.39 3.36
N THR A 102 -22.77 0.20 2.20
CA THR A 102 -23.55 -0.44 1.14
C THR A 102 -22.72 -1.48 0.38
N ILE A 103 -23.24 -2.71 0.26
CA ILE A 103 -22.76 -3.68 -0.74
C ILE A 103 -23.57 -3.43 -2.02
N PRO A 104 -22.95 -2.94 -3.10
CA PRO A 104 -23.65 -2.61 -4.34
C PRO A 104 -24.03 -3.87 -5.15
N GLU A 105 -24.84 -3.70 -6.20
CA GLU A 105 -25.13 -4.80 -7.15
C GLU A 105 -23.90 -5.12 -8.02
N GLU A 106 -23.10 -4.10 -8.34
CA GLU A 106 -21.82 -4.19 -9.01
C GLU A 106 -20.84 -5.05 -8.24
N ARG A 107 -19.93 -5.66 -9.01
CA ARG A 107 -18.87 -6.50 -8.46
C ARG A 107 -17.58 -6.07 -9.12
N ILE A 108 -16.53 -5.88 -8.33
CA ILE A 108 -15.18 -5.71 -8.86
C ILE A 108 -14.61 -7.09 -9.17
N GLN A 109 -14.19 -7.30 -10.42
CA GLN A 109 -13.47 -8.47 -10.89
C GLN A 109 -11.96 -8.20 -10.87
N VAL A 110 -11.22 -9.00 -10.12
CA VAL A 110 -9.76 -8.98 -10.08
C VAL A 110 -9.23 -10.10 -10.97
N THR A 111 -8.42 -9.76 -11.97
CA THR A 111 -7.89 -10.73 -12.93
C THR A 111 -6.37 -10.68 -12.99
N LYS A 112 -5.73 -11.85 -12.96
CA LYS A 112 -4.31 -12.01 -13.29
C LYS A 112 -4.08 -13.30 -14.06
N SER A 113 -3.32 -13.20 -15.16
CA SER A 113 -2.93 -14.35 -15.99
C SER A 113 -4.11 -15.24 -16.41
N GLY A 114 -5.27 -14.63 -16.70
CA GLY A 114 -6.50 -15.32 -17.10
C GLY A 114 -7.32 -15.94 -15.95
N ASN A 115 -6.86 -15.83 -14.70
CA ASN A 115 -7.65 -16.22 -13.53
C ASN A 115 -8.38 -15.00 -13.00
N SER A 116 -9.71 -15.07 -12.98
CA SER A 116 -10.56 -13.97 -12.51
C SER A 116 -11.33 -14.36 -11.27
N VAL A 117 -11.33 -13.47 -10.28
CA VAL A 117 -12.07 -13.63 -9.02
C VAL A 117 -12.93 -12.40 -8.81
N LEU A 118 -14.18 -12.59 -8.39
CA LEU A 118 -15.10 -11.51 -8.05
C LEU A 118 -15.02 -11.22 -6.55
N SER A 119 -14.93 -9.94 -6.18
CA SER A 119 -15.27 -9.48 -4.81
C SER A 119 -16.60 -10.11 -4.39
N PRO A 120 -16.84 -10.67 -3.20
CA PRO A 120 -18.05 -11.46 -2.90
C PRO A 120 -19.35 -10.63 -2.83
N THR A 121 -20.52 -11.28 -2.74
CA THR A 121 -21.83 -10.60 -2.56
C THR A 121 -22.23 -10.38 -1.10
N THR A 122 -21.45 -10.92 -0.17
CA THR A 122 -21.67 -10.83 1.27
C THR A 122 -20.31 -10.70 1.93
N SER A 123 -20.27 -10.18 3.15
CA SER A 123 -19.02 -10.06 3.89
C SER A 123 -18.38 -11.41 4.18
N GLN A 124 -17.33 -11.72 3.42
CA GLN A 124 -16.52 -12.92 3.54
C GLN A 124 -15.22 -12.69 2.78
N THR A 125 -14.18 -13.43 3.16
CA THR A 125 -12.94 -13.49 2.39
C THR A 125 -13.05 -14.52 1.27
N VAL A 126 -12.53 -14.18 0.10
CA VAL A 126 -12.37 -15.11 -1.03
C VAL A 126 -10.91 -15.11 -1.48
N SER A 127 -10.39 -16.30 -1.77
CA SER A 127 -9.03 -16.41 -2.32
C SER A 127 -9.01 -15.77 -3.70
N GLY A 128 -8.10 -14.82 -3.90
CA GLY A 128 -7.93 -14.16 -5.18
C GLY A 128 -6.92 -14.85 -6.07
N PRO A 129 -6.56 -14.24 -7.21
CA PRO A 129 -5.61 -14.84 -8.13
C PRO A 129 -4.16 -14.78 -7.59
N VAL A 130 -3.29 -15.64 -8.12
CA VAL A 130 -1.84 -15.48 -7.94
C VAL A 130 -1.42 -14.20 -8.65
N LEU A 131 -0.95 -13.22 -7.90
CA LEU A 131 -0.53 -11.90 -8.40
C LEU A 131 0.78 -11.99 -9.17
N GLY A 132 1.73 -12.79 -8.65
CA GLY A 132 3.04 -12.99 -9.26
C GLY A 132 4.07 -13.54 -8.28
N SER A 133 5.32 -13.61 -8.72
CA SER A 133 6.46 -14.04 -7.90
C SER A 133 7.60 -13.02 -7.94
N ALA A 134 8.32 -12.87 -6.83
CA ALA A 134 9.54 -12.09 -6.76
C ALA A 134 10.66 -12.77 -7.57
N ASN A 135 11.48 -12.00 -8.27
CA ASN A 135 12.58 -12.52 -9.06
C ASN A 135 13.78 -12.94 -8.18
N ALA A 136 14.88 -13.38 -8.81
CA ALA A 136 16.08 -13.81 -8.10
C ALA A 136 16.75 -12.72 -7.24
N ALA A 137 16.49 -11.44 -7.53
CA ALA A 137 16.96 -10.31 -6.75
C ALA A 137 15.95 -9.88 -5.66
N GLY A 138 14.84 -10.59 -5.49
CA GLY A 138 13.79 -10.23 -4.54
C GLY A 138 12.93 -9.04 -4.96
N VAL A 139 12.99 -8.65 -6.24
CA VAL A 139 12.13 -7.60 -6.82
C VAL A 139 10.80 -8.20 -7.25
N PHE A 140 9.71 -7.53 -6.92
CA PHE A 140 8.35 -7.87 -7.28
C PHE A 140 7.74 -6.71 -8.07
N HIS A 141 7.44 -6.93 -9.36
CA HIS A 141 6.74 -5.94 -10.17
C HIS A 141 5.63 -6.63 -10.97
N HIS A 142 4.39 -6.47 -10.53
CA HIS A 142 3.23 -7.17 -11.08
C HIS A 142 1.96 -6.33 -10.98
N HIS A 143 1.20 -6.31 -12.07
CA HIS A 143 -0.14 -5.72 -12.11
C HIS A 143 -1.20 -6.82 -12.16
N ALA A 144 -2.25 -6.68 -11.37
CA ALA A 144 -3.56 -7.29 -11.63
C ALA A 144 -4.42 -6.28 -12.40
N SER A 145 -5.47 -6.75 -13.06
CA SER A 145 -6.49 -5.86 -13.62
C SER A 145 -7.76 -5.89 -12.78
N TYR A 146 -8.43 -4.75 -12.73
CA TYR A 146 -9.67 -4.52 -12.02
C TYR A 146 -10.74 -4.09 -13.02
N GLU A 147 -11.92 -4.70 -12.95
CA GLU A 147 -13.08 -4.34 -13.77
C GLU A 147 -14.31 -4.19 -12.89
N LEU A 148 -15.00 -3.07 -12.99
CA LEU A 148 -16.31 -2.88 -12.39
C LEU A 148 -17.37 -3.45 -13.34
N LEU A 149 -17.96 -4.57 -12.93
CA LEU A 149 -18.99 -5.23 -13.73
C LEU A 149 -20.31 -4.49 -13.66
N THR A 150 -21.16 -4.73 -14.67
CA THR A 150 -22.47 -4.11 -14.81
C THR A 150 -23.31 -4.23 -13.52
N PRO A 151 -24.06 -3.17 -13.12
CA PRO A 151 -24.40 -2.00 -13.95
C PRO A 151 -23.26 -0.98 -14.15
N ALA A 152 -22.21 -1.02 -13.31
CA ALA A 152 -21.04 -0.15 -13.39
C ALA A 152 -21.39 1.33 -13.30
N ASP A 153 -22.31 1.65 -12.39
CA ASP A 153 -22.83 2.99 -12.20
C ASP A 153 -21.73 3.96 -11.73
N THR A 154 -22.03 5.26 -11.87
CA THR A 154 -21.10 6.30 -11.40
C THR A 154 -21.02 6.27 -9.87
N GLY A 155 -19.82 6.25 -9.31
CA GLY A 155 -19.62 6.20 -7.87
C GLY A 155 -18.18 5.97 -7.43
N ILE A 156 -17.99 5.87 -6.12
CA ILE A 156 -16.71 5.50 -5.49
C ILE A 156 -16.87 4.13 -4.83
N TYR A 157 -15.98 3.21 -5.17
CA TYR A 157 -16.02 1.82 -4.73
C TYR A 157 -14.77 1.44 -3.93
N LEU A 158 -14.95 0.74 -2.82
CA LEU A 158 -13.89 0.26 -1.95
C LEU A 158 -13.67 -1.23 -2.15
N LEU A 159 -12.42 -1.61 -2.39
CA LEU A 159 -11.97 -3.00 -2.41
C LEU A 159 -11.00 -3.25 -1.24
N SER A 160 -11.32 -4.23 -0.39
CA SER A 160 -10.48 -4.64 0.75
C SER A 160 -9.65 -5.86 0.38
N LEU A 161 -8.33 -5.77 0.55
CA LEU A 161 -7.36 -6.71 0.00
C LEU A 161 -6.30 -7.13 1.01
N GLN A 162 -5.73 -8.32 0.79
CA GLN A 162 -4.56 -8.83 1.50
C GLN A 162 -3.59 -9.52 0.55
N LEU A 163 -2.29 -9.45 0.85
CA LEU A 163 -1.25 -10.21 0.19
C LEU A 163 -0.91 -11.44 1.03
N ARG A 164 -1.06 -12.62 0.42
CA ARG A 164 -0.75 -13.90 1.09
C ARG A 164 0.34 -14.65 0.34
N ASP A 165 1.42 -15.00 1.06
CA ASP A 165 2.47 -15.86 0.53
C ASP A 165 1.97 -17.30 0.34
N GLN A 166 2.19 -17.84 -0.86
CA GLN A 166 1.86 -19.23 -1.20
C GLN A 166 2.60 -20.23 -0.30
N ALA A 167 3.85 -19.95 0.04
CA ALA A 167 4.68 -20.87 0.82
C ALA A 167 4.43 -20.77 2.33
N GLY A 168 3.76 -19.70 2.78
CA GLY A 168 3.54 -19.40 4.20
C GLY A 168 4.83 -19.09 4.95
N VAL A 169 5.88 -18.64 4.26
CA VAL A 169 7.14 -18.18 4.87
C VAL A 169 6.95 -16.78 5.43
N LEU A 170 6.25 -15.92 4.67
CA LEU A 170 5.78 -14.63 5.17
C LEU A 170 4.36 -14.77 5.71
N SER A 171 4.07 -14.05 6.80
CA SER A 171 2.69 -13.85 7.25
C SER A 171 1.92 -13.03 6.21
N THR A 172 0.61 -13.26 6.13
CA THR A 172 -0.31 -12.43 5.35
C THR A 172 -0.16 -10.96 5.77
N SER A 173 -0.23 -10.04 4.82
CA SER A 173 -0.23 -8.60 5.11
C SER A 173 -1.42 -8.21 5.99
N ASP A 174 -1.32 -7.02 6.59
CA ASP A 174 -2.52 -6.31 7.01
C ASP A 174 -3.48 -6.11 5.83
N THR A 175 -4.75 -5.87 6.16
CA THR A 175 -5.72 -5.41 5.16
C THR A 175 -5.30 -4.03 4.65
N PHE A 176 -5.30 -3.89 3.34
CA PHE A 176 -5.19 -2.59 2.68
C PHE A 176 -6.37 -2.42 1.73
N TRP A 177 -6.58 -1.18 1.30
CA TRP A 177 -7.76 -0.78 0.55
C TRP A 177 -7.36 -0.05 -0.72
N ILE A 178 -8.10 -0.33 -1.79
CA ILE A 178 -8.08 0.50 -3.00
C ILE A 178 -9.44 1.17 -3.10
N VAL A 179 -9.42 2.50 -3.17
CA VAL A 179 -10.61 3.35 -3.38
C VAL A 179 -10.67 3.67 -4.86
N PHE A 180 -11.54 2.97 -5.58
CA PHE A 180 -11.75 3.14 -7.01
C PHE A 180 -12.76 4.24 -7.31
N ASN A 181 -12.42 5.14 -8.23
CA ASN A 181 -13.35 6.09 -8.81
C ASN A 181 -13.89 5.56 -10.15
N GLN A 182 -15.22 5.58 -10.29
CA GLN A 182 -15.95 5.31 -11.52
C GLN A 182 -16.73 6.57 -11.93
N ASN A 183 -16.16 7.36 -12.84
CA ASN A 183 -16.78 8.55 -13.45
C ASN A 183 -17.25 9.67 -12.48
N GLU A 184 -16.79 9.68 -11.24
CA GLU A 184 -17.18 10.65 -10.21
C GLU A 184 -16.11 11.74 -10.03
N ASP A 185 -16.45 12.85 -9.37
CA ASP A 185 -15.48 13.91 -9.06
C ASP A 185 -14.30 13.37 -8.22
N PRO A 186 -13.03 13.56 -8.64
CA PRO A 186 -11.85 13.14 -7.87
C PRO A 186 -11.81 13.68 -6.43
N MET A 187 -12.46 14.81 -6.14
CA MET A 187 -12.55 15.32 -4.77
C MET A 187 -13.41 14.39 -3.88
N VAL A 188 -14.47 13.80 -4.43
CA VAL A 188 -15.30 12.82 -3.70
C VAL A 188 -14.50 11.55 -3.41
N GLN A 189 -13.66 11.12 -4.35
CA GLN A 189 -12.73 10.01 -4.11
C GLN A 189 -11.75 10.32 -2.98
N GLN A 190 -11.22 11.55 -2.93
CA GLN A 190 -10.30 11.96 -1.88
C GLN A 190 -10.96 11.98 -0.51
N ASP A 191 -12.19 12.49 -0.40
CA ASP A 191 -12.97 12.48 0.84
C ASP A 191 -13.25 11.05 1.32
N ALA A 192 -13.63 10.15 0.40
CA ALA A 192 -13.85 8.74 0.71
C ALA A 192 -12.56 8.05 1.16
N ALA A 193 -11.41 8.33 0.53
CA ALA A 193 -10.12 7.79 0.91
C ALA A 193 -9.67 8.29 2.29
N LEU A 194 -9.89 9.56 2.62
CA LEU A 194 -9.65 10.09 3.95
C LEU A 194 -10.53 9.39 5.00
N TRP A 195 -11.79 9.10 4.67
CA TRP A 195 -12.65 8.33 5.56
C TRP A 195 -12.09 6.93 5.81
N VAL A 196 -11.64 6.22 4.77
CA VAL A 196 -11.02 4.89 4.90
C VAL A 196 -9.77 4.99 5.77
N GLN A 197 -8.93 6.01 5.54
CA GLN A 197 -7.73 6.26 6.33
C GLN A 197 -8.06 6.40 7.82
N MET A 198 -9.09 7.16 8.16
CA MET A 198 -9.44 7.45 9.56
C MET A 198 -10.22 6.33 10.25
N ASN A 199 -11.01 5.54 9.52
CA ASN A 199 -11.95 4.58 10.12
C ASN A 199 -11.54 3.12 9.97
N LEU A 200 -10.80 2.77 8.91
CA LEU A 200 -10.41 1.39 8.60
C LEU A 200 -8.90 1.18 8.65
N ALA A 201 -8.15 2.12 8.05
CA ALA A 201 -6.72 2.00 7.86
C ALA A 201 -5.91 2.75 8.91
N SER A 202 -6.57 3.36 9.91
CA SER A 202 -5.93 3.97 11.08
C SER A 202 -4.95 2.97 11.64
N THR A 203 -3.65 3.21 11.43
CA THR A 203 -2.63 2.58 12.26
C THR A 203 -3.02 2.93 13.68
N CYS A 204 -3.12 1.93 14.54
CA CYS A 204 -3.56 2.21 15.89
C CYS A 204 -2.52 3.13 16.51
N TYR A 205 -2.83 4.42 16.61
CA TYR A 205 -1.88 5.39 17.12
C TYR A 205 -1.49 5.03 18.56
N GLY A 206 -2.39 4.35 19.28
CA GLY A 206 -2.12 3.75 20.57
C GLY A 206 -1.14 2.57 20.55
N ASP A 207 -0.98 1.86 19.43
CA ASP A 207 -0.02 0.76 19.22
C ASP A 207 1.26 1.31 18.59
N CYS A 208 1.93 2.21 19.33
CA CYS A 208 3.09 2.94 18.81
C CYS A 208 4.21 2.00 18.35
N ASP A 209 4.41 0.87 19.04
CA ASP A 209 5.47 -0.06 18.68
C ASP A 209 5.06 -1.05 17.57
N GLY A 210 3.82 -0.96 17.10
CA GLY A 210 3.26 -1.72 15.97
C GLY A 210 3.18 -3.22 16.24
N ASN A 211 3.16 -3.64 17.51
CA ASN A 211 3.18 -5.06 17.87
C ASN A 211 1.77 -5.69 17.86
N GLY A 212 0.72 -4.90 17.64
CA GLY A 212 -0.68 -5.32 17.62
C GLY A 212 -1.33 -5.46 19.00
N THR A 213 -0.65 -5.03 20.07
CA THR A 213 -1.14 -5.15 21.46
C THR A 213 -0.89 -3.89 22.27
N LEU A 214 -1.99 -3.26 22.69
CA LEU A 214 -1.94 -2.11 23.58
C LEU A 214 -1.45 -2.48 24.98
N ASN A 215 -0.23 -2.07 25.32
CA ASN A 215 0.41 -2.31 26.60
C ASN A 215 1.35 -1.14 26.98
N VAL A 216 2.17 -1.31 28.02
CA VAL A 216 3.05 -0.23 28.50
C VAL A 216 4.18 0.11 27.51
N PHE A 217 4.54 -0.81 26.62
CA PHE A 217 5.59 -0.62 25.64
C PHE A 217 5.20 0.43 24.59
N ASP A 218 3.91 0.62 24.31
CA ASP A 218 3.43 1.71 23.45
C ASP A 218 3.67 3.09 24.04
N TYR A 219 3.45 3.25 25.35
CA TYR A 219 3.77 4.50 26.04
C TYR A 219 5.28 4.77 26.05
N ILE A 220 6.11 3.72 26.14
CA ILE A 220 7.56 3.84 26.08
C ILE A 220 7.97 4.24 24.65
N CYS A 221 7.38 3.62 23.63
CA CYS A 221 7.59 3.98 22.23
C CYS A 221 7.21 5.45 21.98
N PHE A 222 6.00 5.85 22.36
CA PHE A 222 5.50 7.22 22.19
C PHE A 222 6.41 8.23 22.89
N GLY A 223 6.81 7.92 24.13
CA GLY A 223 7.74 8.75 24.89
C GLY A 223 9.10 8.92 24.21
N ASN A 224 9.62 7.89 23.55
CA ASN A 224 10.88 7.95 22.81
C ASN A 224 10.75 8.82 21.56
N ILE A 225 9.70 8.65 20.75
CA ILE A 225 9.49 9.45 19.53
C ILE A 225 9.24 10.93 19.86
N TYR A 226 8.47 11.20 20.90
CA TYR A 226 8.23 12.56 21.40
C TYR A 226 9.53 13.21 21.87
N ALA A 227 10.35 12.48 22.65
CA ALA A 227 11.63 12.98 23.16
C ALA A 227 12.66 13.24 22.05
N SER A 228 12.60 12.50 20.94
CA SER A 228 13.44 12.76 19.75
C SER A 228 12.94 13.90 18.88
N GLY A 229 11.76 14.47 19.17
CA GLY A 229 11.15 15.50 18.34
C GLY A 229 10.62 14.96 17.01
N ASP A 230 10.23 13.69 16.97
CA ASP A 230 9.73 13.04 15.75
C ASP A 230 8.34 13.59 15.39
N PRO A 231 8.09 13.99 14.13
CA PRO A 231 6.77 14.42 13.68
C PRO A 231 5.65 13.39 13.90
N GLY A 232 5.98 12.09 13.96
CA GLY A 232 5.02 11.04 14.29
C GLY A 232 4.42 11.15 15.69
N ALA A 233 5.03 11.95 16.58
CA ALA A 233 4.50 12.24 17.91
C ALA A 233 3.46 13.39 17.94
N ASP A 234 3.23 14.09 16.82
CA ASP A 234 2.22 15.16 16.68
C ASP A 234 0.83 14.57 16.50
N CYS A 235 0.31 13.97 17.58
CA CYS A 235 -0.93 13.21 17.56
C CYS A 235 -2.13 14.06 17.19
N ASP A 236 -2.17 15.32 17.65
CA ASP A 236 -3.30 16.22 17.36
C ASP A 236 -3.14 17.00 16.04
N GLY A 237 -2.01 16.81 15.35
CA GLY A 237 -1.71 17.36 14.03
C GLY A 237 -1.56 18.88 14.01
N ASN A 238 -1.24 19.50 15.15
CA ASN A 238 -1.16 20.95 15.27
C ASN A 238 0.19 21.54 14.80
N GLY A 239 1.14 20.68 14.44
CA GLY A 239 2.48 21.04 13.98
C GLY A 239 3.47 21.36 15.09
N THR A 240 3.11 21.13 16.36
CA THR A 240 3.95 21.41 17.53
C THR A 240 3.86 20.32 18.59
N LEU A 241 5.00 19.73 18.93
CA LEU A 241 5.09 18.72 19.99
C LEU A 241 4.98 19.35 21.38
N ASN A 242 3.89 19.08 22.06
CA ASN A 242 3.57 19.58 23.38
C ASN A 242 2.73 18.56 24.20
N VAL A 243 2.28 18.95 25.39
CA VAL A 243 1.54 18.04 26.29
C VAL A 243 0.19 17.57 25.71
N PHE A 244 -0.40 18.32 24.78
CA PHE A 244 -1.64 17.94 24.11
C PHE A 244 -1.47 16.69 23.25
N ASP A 245 -0.27 16.42 22.73
CA ASP A 245 0.04 15.17 22.03
C ASP A 245 0.00 13.95 22.95
N TYR A 246 0.49 14.08 24.18
CA TYR A 246 0.37 13.02 25.19
C TYR A 246 -1.07 12.74 25.57
N ILE A 247 -1.91 13.79 25.63
CA ILE A 247 -3.35 13.64 25.91
C ILE A 247 -4.03 12.95 24.74
N CYS A 248 -3.71 13.35 23.51
CA CYS A 248 -4.22 12.74 22.29
C CYS A 248 -3.81 11.26 22.19
N PHE A 249 -2.53 10.94 22.40
CA PHE A 249 -2.03 9.55 22.43
C PHE A 249 -2.74 8.72 23.50
N GLY A 250 -2.90 9.28 24.71
CA GLY A 250 -3.61 8.59 25.79
C GLY A 250 -5.08 8.30 25.46
N ASN A 251 -5.76 9.21 24.75
CA ASN A 251 -7.12 8.98 24.27
C ASN A 251 -7.16 7.92 23.16
N ALA A 252 -6.22 7.94 22.21
CA ALA A 252 -6.12 6.92 21.16
C ALA A 252 -5.87 5.53 21.77
N TYR A 253 -4.92 5.43 22.71
CA TYR A 253 -4.65 4.22 23.47
C TYR A 253 -5.88 3.71 24.25
N ALA A 254 -6.62 4.61 24.91
CA ALA A 254 -7.81 4.23 25.69
C ALA A 254 -9.01 3.83 24.82
N THR A 255 -9.09 4.37 23.60
CA THR A 255 -10.14 4.03 22.63
C THR A 255 -9.95 2.62 22.07
N GLY A 256 -8.72 2.11 22.07
CA GLY A 256 -8.39 0.81 21.53
C GLY A 256 -8.03 0.87 20.05
N CYS A 257 -7.48 -0.23 19.55
CA CYS A 257 -7.25 -0.45 18.13
C CYS A 257 -8.45 -1.19 17.52
N PRO A 258 -8.81 -0.92 16.24
CA PRO A 258 -9.71 -1.79 15.48
C PRO A 258 -9.24 -3.23 15.40
#